data_AF-A0A146LCB1-F1
#
_entry.id   AF-A0A146LCB1-F1
#
_cell.length_a   1.000
_cell.length_b   1.000
_cell.length_c   1.000
_cell.angle_alpha   90.00
_cell.angle_beta   90.00
_cell.angle_gamma   90.00
#
_symmetry.space_group_name_H-M   'P 1'
#
loop_
_entity.id
_entity.type
_entity.pdbx_description
1 polymer ?
#
loop_
_entity_poly.entity_id
_entity_poly.type
_entity_poly.pdbx_seq_one_letter_code
_entity_poly.pdbx_strand_id
1 'polypeptide(L)'
;MYMPAADSWTTDAGTERTGSLATLYDTRPYIVLLKWSNLFPSREFRIFVVHNLLVGITQRDLVMYEELQSSRRREEILGLISNFHRDVFSKHFTSTTSHCCYDIYIDKFDTVFIIDVSALHTDCTDGVLFSLQDELLPLTALDPLTEPFMRHLHQIRNSRYLRPIFEDCGDGVVDSEVVDGAQFLQTYVPTSLHCIPFRVVTGEHEREGHRRAIVQSTALRLPSDNINLSDSHAIEAFIASQSATVEEDGDSDGVE
;
A
#
# COMPACT_ATOMS: atom_id res chain seq x y z
N MET A 1 4.46 25.82 -15.08
CA MET A 1 4.14 26.09 -13.67
C MET A 1 2.63 26.04 -13.56
N TYR A 2 2.10 24.89 -13.16
CA TYR A 2 0.68 24.71 -12.93
C TYR A 2 0.51 24.51 -11.43
N MET A 3 0.03 25.54 -10.75
CA MET A 3 -0.61 25.41 -9.44
C MET A 3 -1.84 26.33 -9.50
N PRO A 4 -3.01 25.72 -9.67
CA PRO A 4 -3.94 25.69 -8.54
C PRO A 4 -4.73 24.37 -8.40
N ALA A 5 -5.25 24.15 -7.18
CA ALA A 5 -6.23 23.14 -6.76
C ALA A 5 -5.76 21.67 -6.67
N ALA A 6 -4.73 21.40 -5.85
CA ALA A 6 -4.58 20.06 -5.27
C ALA A 6 -4.83 20.16 -3.76
N ASP A 7 -5.92 19.55 -3.29
CA ASP A 7 -6.39 19.57 -1.89
C ASP A 7 -5.39 18.93 -0.91
N SER A 8 -4.38 18.22 -1.40
CA SER A 8 -3.32 17.63 -0.57
C SER A 8 -2.38 18.67 0.06
N TRP A 9 -2.17 19.83 -0.58
CA TRP A 9 -1.23 20.84 -0.07
C TRP A 9 -1.81 21.68 1.07
N THR A 10 -3.13 21.81 1.14
CA THR A 10 -3.80 22.60 2.20
C THR A 10 -3.59 22.00 3.59
N THR A 11 -3.39 20.68 3.69
CA THR A 11 -3.13 19.98 4.95
C THR A 11 -1.72 20.27 5.49
N ASP A 12 -0.73 20.32 4.59
CA ASP A 12 0.68 20.58 4.95
C ASP A 12 0.93 22.04 5.35
N ALA A 13 0.19 22.98 4.76
CA ALA A 13 0.34 24.41 5.06
C ALA A 13 -0.45 24.88 6.30
N GLY A 14 -1.50 24.14 6.71
CA GLY A 14 -2.45 24.57 7.76
C GLY A 14 -2.22 23.98 9.15
N THR A 15 -1.39 22.95 9.30
CA THR A 15 -1.24 22.25 10.59
C THR A 15 -0.11 22.85 11.42
N GLU A 16 -0.40 23.87 12.23
CA GLU A 16 0.50 24.30 13.30
C GLU A 16 0.69 23.13 14.28
N ARG A 17 1.84 22.45 14.24
CA ARG A 17 2.21 21.46 15.26
C ARG A 17 2.45 22.18 16.59
N THR A 18 1.41 22.35 17.39
CA THR A 18 1.54 22.80 18.79
C THR A 18 2.08 21.65 19.64
N GLY A 19 3.39 21.43 19.57
CA GLY A 19 4.09 20.44 20.38
C GLY A 19 5.58 20.77 20.52
N SER A 20 6.11 20.58 21.73
CA SER A 20 7.47 20.87 22.22
C SER A 20 8.66 20.48 21.29
N LEU A 21 8.43 19.61 20.30
CA LEU A 21 9.42 19.14 19.33
C LEU A 21 9.66 20.08 18.14
N ALA A 22 8.82 21.11 17.93
CA ALA A 22 8.99 22.08 16.84
C ALA A 22 10.33 22.85 16.90
N THR A 23 10.98 22.86 18.06
CA THR A 23 12.23 23.59 18.32
C THR A 23 13.50 22.87 17.84
N LEU A 24 13.42 21.58 17.45
CA LEU A 24 14.60 20.76 17.13
C LEU A 24 14.90 20.63 15.63
N TYR A 25 13.97 21.01 14.75
CA TYR A 25 14.08 20.81 13.31
C TYR A 25 13.75 22.09 12.59
N ASP A 26 14.48 22.37 11.51
CA ASP A 26 14.13 23.46 10.61
C ASP A 26 12.81 23.12 9.91
N THR A 27 11.72 23.76 10.34
CA THR A 27 10.36 23.54 9.84
C THR A 27 10.02 24.40 8.62
N ARG A 28 11.03 25.02 7.99
CA ARG A 28 10.80 25.82 6.78
C ARG A 28 10.21 24.94 5.66
N PRO A 29 9.20 25.42 4.94
CA PRO A 29 8.65 24.69 3.82
C PRO A 29 9.68 24.64 2.68
N TYR A 30 9.79 23.47 2.04
CA TYR A 30 10.64 23.25 0.88
C TYR A 30 9.78 22.85 -0.32
N ILE A 31 10.13 23.35 -1.50
CA ILE A 31 9.57 22.87 -2.76
C ILE A 31 10.60 21.95 -3.40
N VAL A 32 10.24 20.67 -3.53
CA VAL A 32 11.08 19.67 -4.19
C VAL A 32 10.61 19.53 -5.64
N LEU A 33 11.50 19.79 -6.59
CA LEU A 33 11.23 19.62 -8.02
C LEU A 33 11.90 18.33 -8.50
N LEU A 34 11.08 17.31 -8.76
CA LEU A 34 11.53 16.06 -9.34
C LEU A 34 11.44 16.12 -10.87
N LYS A 35 12.35 15.42 -11.55
CA LYS A 35 12.30 15.28 -13.00
C LYS A 35 11.07 14.44 -13.37
N TRP A 36 10.17 15.03 -14.14
CA TRP A 36 9.04 14.30 -14.70
C TRP A 36 9.51 13.14 -15.59
N SER A 37 8.91 11.97 -15.39
CA SER A 37 9.23 10.74 -16.11
C SER A 37 7.94 9.94 -16.33
N ASN A 38 7.82 9.27 -17.49
CA ASN A 38 6.73 8.36 -17.77
C ASN A 38 6.96 7.04 -17.02
N LEU A 39 6.40 6.94 -15.83
CA LEU A 39 6.38 5.71 -15.04
C LEU A 39 5.18 4.86 -15.45
N PHE A 40 5.39 3.56 -15.64
CA PHE A 40 4.29 2.62 -15.89
C PHE A 40 3.58 2.31 -14.57
N PRO A 41 2.28 2.62 -14.41
CA PRO A 41 1.59 2.45 -13.12
C PRO A 41 1.56 1.01 -12.61
N SER A 42 1.61 0.02 -13.51
CA SER A 42 1.69 -1.41 -13.18
C SER A 42 2.96 -1.81 -12.42
N ARG A 43 3.94 -0.92 -12.33
CA ARG A 43 5.25 -1.17 -11.70
C ARG A 43 5.48 -0.31 -10.47
N GLU A 44 4.44 0.39 -10.03
CA GLU A 44 4.44 1.15 -8.79
C GLU A 44 3.83 0.32 -7.66
N PHE A 45 4.55 0.26 -6.53
CA PHE A 45 4.12 -0.51 -5.36
C PHE A 45 4.24 0.35 -4.11
N ARG A 46 3.24 0.24 -3.24
CA ARG A 46 3.30 0.77 -1.89
C ARG A 46 3.68 -0.34 -0.92
N ILE A 47 4.64 -0.03 -0.06
CA ILE A 47 5.19 -0.97 0.91
C ILE A 47 4.95 -0.44 2.32
N PHE A 48 4.48 -1.32 3.19
CA PHE A 48 4.19 -1.02 4.58
C PHE A 48 5.25 -1.61 5.49
N VAL A 49 5.81 -0.77 6.36
CA VAL A 49 6.87 -1.13 7.30
C VAL A 49 6.38 -0.86 8.72
N VAL A 50 6.50 -1.86 9.58
CA VAL A 50 6.19 -1.77 11.00
C VAL A 50 7.29 -2.47 11.77
N HIS A 51 7.85 -1.81 12.79
CA HIS A 51 9.02 -2.28 13.52
C HIS A 51 10.23 -2.58 12.61
N ASN A 52 10.39 -1.79 11.53
CA ASN A 52 11.40 -2.02 10.49
C ASN A 52 11.28 -3.40 9.79
N LEU A 53 10.08 -4.00 9.82
CA LEU A 53 9.74 -5.23 9.10
C LEU A 53 8.74 -4.93 7.99
N LEU A 54 8.89 -5.60 6.85
CA LEU A 54 7.89 -5.60 5.79
C LEU A 54 6.62 -6.32 6.28
N VAL A 55 5.50 -5.61 6.34
CA VAL A 55 4.21 -6.17 6.78
C VAL A 55 3.15 -6.21 5.69
N GLY A 56 3.39 -5.56 4.56
CA GLY A 56 2.49 -5.61 3.41
C GLY A 56 3.07 -4.93 2.18
N ILE A 57 2.68 -5.45 1.02
CA ILE A 57 3.00 -4.91 -0.30
C ILE A 57 1.70 -4.84 -1.09
N THR A 58 1.49 -3.72 -1.78
CA THR A 58 0.34 -3.54 -2.67
C THR A 58 0.75 -2.85 -3.96
N GLN A 59 0.08 -3.15 -5.07
CA GLN A 59 0.15 -2.29 -6.26
C GLN A 59 -0.42 -0.91 -5.93
N ARG A 60 0.20 0.16 -6.45
CA ARG A 60 -0.23 1.53 -6.14
C ARG A 60 -1.51 1.91 -6.90
N ASP A 61 -1.61 1.45 -8.14
CA ASP A 61 -2.70 1.72 -9.04
C ASP A 61 -3.86 0.71 -8.85
N LEU A 62 -5.08 1.12 -9.16
CA LEU A 62 -6.28 0.29 -8.96
C LEU A 62 -6.71 -0.44 -10.24
N VAL A 63 -5.93 -0.39 -11.32
CA VAL A 63 -6.17 -1.19 -12.53
C VAL A 63 -5.69 -2.62 -12.34
N MET A 64 -6.44 -3.58 -12.90
CA MET A 64 -6.01 -4.97 -12.96
C MET A 64 -4.98 -5.14 -14.07
N TYR A 65 -3.78 -5.61 -13.72
CA TYR A 65 -2.74 -5.93 -14.69
C TYR A 65 -2.55 -7.45 -14.79
N GLU A 66 -2.60 -7.99 -16.01
CA GLU A 66 -2.46 -9.42 -16.28
C GLU A 66 -1.09 -9.95 -15.80
N GLU A 67 -0.03 -9.19 -16.03
CA GLU A 67 1.34 -9.53 -15.60
C GLU A 67 1.43 -9.77 -14.08
N LEU A 68 0.65 -9.03 -13.28
CA LEU A 68 0.62 -9.13 -11.83
C LEU A 68 -0.23 -10.29 -11.32
N GLN A 69 -1.07 -10.92 -12.16
CA GLN A 69 -1.85 -12.09 -11.76
C GLN A 69 -0.97 -13.33 -11.65
N SER A 70 0.11 -13.39 -12.43
CA SER A 70 1.09 -14.47 -12.37
C SER A 70 1.72 -14.58 -10.99
N SER A 71 1.60 -15.75 -10.35
CA SER A 71 2.26 -16.05 -9.07
C SER A 71 3.78 -15.90 -9.18
N ARG A 72 4.36 -16.42 -10.27
CA ARG A 72 5.79 -16.30 -10.56
C ARG A 72 6.25 -14.85 -10.59
N ARG A 73 5.54 -13.97 -11.30
CA ARG A 73 5.95 -12.56 -11.39
C ARG A 73 5.86 -11.87 -10.03
N ARG A 74 4.83 -12.17 -9.24
CA ARG A 74 4.70 -11.66 -7.86
C ARG A 74 5.82 -12.15 -6.95
N GLU A 75 6.25 -13.40 -7.07
CA GLU A 75 7.39 -13.94 -6.32
C GLU A 75 8.71 -13.22 -6.69
N GLU A 76 8.94 -12.98 -7.99
CA GLU A 76 10.10 -12.21 -8.47
C GLU A 76 10.10 -10.79 -7.87
N ILE A 77 8.97 -10.07 -7.94
CA ILE A 77 8.81 -8.73 -7.38
C ILE A 77 9.01 -8.74 -5.86
N LEU A 78 8.43 -9.70 -5.15
CA LEU A 78 8.57 -9.85 -3.71
C LEU A 78 10.04 -10.06 -3.31
N GLY A 79 10.78 -10.87 -4.08
CA GLY A 79 12.21 -11.06 -3.89
C GLY A 79 13.00 -9.76 -4.05
N LEU A 80 12.72 -8.99 -5.10
CA LEU A 80 13.36 -7.70 -5.35
C LEU A 80 13.10 -6.70 -4.21
N ILE A 81 11.85 -6.54 -3.82
CA ILE A 81 11.43 -5.62 -2.75
C ILE A 81 12.06 -6.02 -1.43
N SER A 82 12.06 -7.31 -1.11
CA SER A 82 12.60 -7.80 0.16
C SER A 82 14.12 -7.66 0.24
N ASN A 83 14.82 -7.91 -0.87
CA ASN A 83 16.26 -7.64 -0.97
C ASN A 83 16.55 -6.16 -0.85
N PHE A 84 15.81 -5.30 -1.57
CA PHE A 84 15.94 -3.86 -1.49
C PHE A 84 15.71 -3.34 -0.05
N HIS A 85 14.66 -3.82 0.61
CA HIS A 85 14.36 -3.41 1.98
C HIS A 85 15.51 -3.77 2.92
N ARG A 86 15.90 -5.05 2.96
CA ARG A 86 16.97 -5.55 3.82
C ARG A 86 18.32 -4.86 3.55
N ASP A 87 18.68 -4.74 2.28
CA ASP A 87 20.05 -4.38 1.90
C ASP A 87 20.25 -2.87 1.75
N VAL A 88 19.18 -2.11 1.50
CA VAL A 88 19.21 -0.66 1.27
C VAL A 88 18.33 0.06 2.30
N PHE A 89 17.00 -0.11 2.25
CA PHE A 89 16.08 0.72 3.02
C PHE A 89 16.31 0.64 4.54
N SER A 90 16.31 -0.57 5.09
CA SER A 90 16.47 -0.84 6.53
C SER A 90 17.82 -0.39 7.08
N LYS A 91 18.82 -0.10 6.24
CA LYS A 91 20.13 0.42 6.70
C LYS A 91 20.15 1.94 6.76
N HIS A 92 19.42 2.60 5.87
CA HIS A 92 19.42 4.06 5.74
C HIS A 92 18.32 4.76 6.55
N PHE A 93 17.22 4.06 6.89
CA PHE A 93 16.04 4.65 7.51
C PHE A 93 15.80 4.19 8.97
N THR A 94 16.82 3.67 9.66
CA THR A 94 16.71 3.01 10.98
C THR A 94 16.22 3.88 12.15
N SER A 95 16.46 5.19 12.15
CA SER A 95 16.35 6.02 13.36
C SER A 95 15.03 6.78 13.51
N THR A 96 14.24 6.93 12.44
CA THR A 96 13.07 7.83 12.42
C THR A 96 11.82 7.25 11.78
N THR A 97 11.88 6.04 11.19
CA THR A 97 10.78 5.47 10.41
C THR A 97 10.46 4.01 10.79
N SER A 98 10.42 3.70 12.09
CA SER A 98 10.02 2.37 12.59
C SER A 98 8.65 1.94 12.04
N HIS A 99 7.76 2.92 11.81
CA HIS A 99 6.46 2.74 11.17
C HIS A 99 6.34 3.73 10.02
N CYS A 100 6.39 3.22 8.80
CA CYS A 100 6.28 4.05 7.60
C CYS A 100 5.66 3.26 6.46
N CYS A 101 5.29 3.99 5.42
CA CYS A 101 5.08 3.43 4.11
C CYS A 101 6.01 4.12 3.12
N TYR A 102 6.44 3.40 2.09
CA TYR A 102 7.20 4.00 1.01
C TYR A 102 6.70 3.45 -0.32
N ASP A 103 6.67 4.34 -1.30
CA ASP A 103 6.30 4.03 -2.66
C ASP A 103 7.57 3.76 -3.44
N ILE A 104 7.55 2.69 -4.23
CA ILE A 104 8.64 2.34 -5.14
C ILE A 104 8.14 2.23 -6.57
N TYR A 105 9.09 2.38 -7.48
CA TYR A 105 8.95 2.00 -8.87
C TYR A 105 10.01 0.94 -9.22
N ILE A 106 9.59 -0.11 -9.91
CA ILE A 106 10.49 -1.14 -10.42
C ILE A 106 10.61 -0.97 -11.94
N ASP A 107 11.81 -0.71 -12.45
CA ASP A 107 11.99 -0.55 -13.89
C ASP A 107 12.04 -1.90 -14.64
N LYS A 108 12.28 -1.85 -15.96
CA LYS A 108 12.36 -3.06 -16.80
C LYS A 108 13.63 -3.88 -16.62
N PHE A 109 14.60 -3.36 -15.87
CA PHE A 109 15.84 -4.01 -15.52
C PHE A 109 15.85 -4.45 -14.05
N ASP A 110 14.65 -4.52 -13.44
CA ASP A 110 14.45 -4.88 -12.05
C ASP A 110 15.20 -3.97 -11.05
N THR A 111 15.45 -2.72 -11.45
CA THR A 111 16.01 -1.68 -10.59
C THR A 111 14.89 -1.02 -9.79
N VAL A 112 15.07 -0.97 -8.47
CA VAL A 112 14.10 -0.39 -7.53
C VAL A 112 14.44 1.06 -7.23
N PHE A 113 13.47 1.95 -7.42
CA PHE A 113 13.55 3.38 -7.13
C PHE A 113 12.55 3.73 -6.03
N ILE A 114 12.97 4.50 -5.02
CA ILE A 114 12.03 5.10 -4.05
C ILE A 114 11.43 6.35 -4.69
N ILE A 115 10.10 6.43 -4.67
CA ILE A 115 9.32 7.56 -5.18
C ILE A 115 8.93 8.50 -4.05
N ASP A 116 8.39 7.95 -2.97
CA ASP A 116 7.96 8.71 -1.80
C ASP A 116 8.15 7.90 -0.50
N VAL A 117 8.31 8.60 0.62
CA VAL A 117 8.34 8.00 1.96
C VAL A 117 7.41 8.79 2.86
N SER A 118 6.41 8.12 3.40
CA SER A 118 5.35 8.71 4.20
C SER A 118 5.29 8.03 5.58
N ALA A 119 4.97 8.80 6.63
CA ALA A 119 4.71 8.23 7.95
C ALA A 119 3.47 7.33 7.88
N LEU A 120 3.44 6.23 8.67
CA LEU A 120 2.27 5.36 8.74
C LEU A 120 1.27 5.93 9.75
N HIS A 121 0.22 6.61 9.27
CA HIS A 121 -0.77 7.25 10.13
C HIS A 121 -2.17 7.32 9.46
N THR A 122 -3.24 7.22 10.25
CA THR A 122 -4.64 7.24 9.75
C THR A 122 -4.97 8.44 8.90
N ASP A 123 -4.41 9.59 9.27
CA ASP A 123 -4.84 10.88 8.74
C ASP A 123 -4.17 11.24 7.41
N CYS A 124 -3.00 10.66 7.13
CA CYS A 124 -2.19 11.02 5.95
C CYS A 124 -1.84 9.85 5.04
N THR A 125 -1.99 8.60 5.48
CA THR A 125 -1.64 7.42 4.66
C THR A 125 -2.88 6.81 4.01
N ASP A 126 -2.81 6.56 2.71
CA ASP A 126 -3.77 5.69 2.02
C ASP A 126 -3.28 4.24 2.04
N GLY A 127 -4.16 3.35 2.49
CA GLY A 127 -3.89 1.94 2.66
C GLY A 127 -3.89 1.13 1.36
N VAL A 128 -4.48 1.63 0.26
CA VAL A 128 -4.54 1.01 -1.09
C VAL A 128 -4.65 -0.52 -1.06
N LEU A 129 -5.75 -1.19 -1.29
CA LEU A 129 -5.93 -2.63 -1.03
C LEU A 129 -5.75 -3.12 0.42
N PHE A 130 -5.16 -2.37 1.37
CA PHE A 130 -5.16 -2.70 2.80
C PHE A 130 -6.08 -1.77 3.61
N SER A 131 -6.74 -2.32 4.63
CA SER A 131 -7.38 -1.51 5.67
C SER A 131 -6.31 -1.05 6.67
N LEU A 132 -6.02 0.24 6.68
CA LEU A 132 -5.03 0.80 7.61
C LEU A 132 -5.45 0.58 9.07
N GLN A 133 -6.73 0.78 9.38
CA GLN A 133 -7.28 0.70 10.75
C GLN A 133 -7.38 -0.73 11.27
N ASP A 134 -7.82 -1.67 10.44
CA ASP A 134 -8.12 -3.03 10.89
C ASP A 134 -6.94 -3.99 10.71
N GLU A 135 -6.09 -3.73 9.71
CA GLU A 135 -5.02 -4.65 9.33
C GLU A 135 -3.66 -4.11 9.77
N LEU A 136 -3.27 -2.91 9.34
CA LEU A 136 -1.87 -2.46 9.47
C LEU A 136 -1.56 -1.78 10.82
N LEU A 137 -2.41 -0.88 11.31
CA LEU A 137 -2.16 -0.16 12.56
C LEU A 137 -2.15 -1.04 13.81
N PRO A 138 -2.97 -2.09 13.94
CA PRO A 138 -2.87 -2.98 15.10
C PRO A 138 -1.47 -3.57 15.28
N LEU A 139 -0.72 -3.80 14.19
CA LEU A 139 0.65 -4.30 14.25
C LEU A 139 1.63 -3.34 14.94
N THR A 140 1.36 -2.03 14.97
CA THR A 140 2.26 -1.05 15.61
C THR A 140 2.22 -1.14 17.13
N ALA A 141 1.15 -1.71 17.70
CA ALA A 141 0.99 -1.90 19.14
C ALA A 141 1.46 -3.28 19.64
N LEU A 142 1.81 -4.18 18.72
CA LEU A 142 2.22 -5.55 19.03
C LEU A 142 3.74 -5.69 18.95
N ASP A 143 4.34 -6.45 19.87
CA ASP A 143 5.78 -6.75 19.81
C ASP A 143 6.06 -7.72 18.63
N PRO A 144 6.95 -7.36 17.69
CA PRO A 144 7.26 -8.17 16.51
C PRO A 144 7.81 -9.56 16.82
N LEU A 145 8.32 -9.79 18.03
CA LEU A 145 8.85 -11.10 18.46
C LEU A 145 7.79 -11.99 19.13
N THR A 146 6.55 -11.53 19.22
CA THR A 146 5.47 -12.23 19.93
C THR A 146 4.51 -12.93 18.97
N GLU A 147 3.91 -14.03 19.46
CA GLU A 147 2.93 -14.80 18.71
C GLU A 147 1.71 -13.97 18.25
N PRO A 148 1.16 -13.02 19.03
CA PRO A 148 0.07 -12.16 18.57
C PRO A 148 0.38 -11.37 17.30
N PHE A 149 1.61 -10.85 17.17
CA PHE A 149 2.05 -10.15 15.98
C PHE A 149 2.02 -11.08 14.76
N MET A 150 2.60 -12.27 14.90
CA MET A 150 2.66 -13.26 13.83
C MET A 150 1.27 -13.76 13.43
N ARG A 151 0.39 -14.02 14.41
CA ARG A 151 -0.99 -14.43 14.18
C ARG A 151 -1.76 -13.35 13.43
N HIS A 152 -1.62 -12.08 13.82
CA HIS A 152 -2.28 -10.97 13.15
C HIS A 152 -1.78 -10.82 11.71
N LEU A 153 -0.47 -10.90 11.48
CA LEU A 153 0.10 -10.87 10.13
C LEU A 153 -0.39 -12.04 9.26
N HIS A 154 -0.50 -13.23 9.84
CA HIS A 154 -1.09 -14.40 9.18
C HIS A 154 -2.58 -14.18 8.85
N GLN A 155 -3.32 -13.50 9.73
CA GLN A 155 -4.72 -13.14 9.51
C GLN A 155 -4.86 -12.12 8.37
N ILE A 156 -3.97 -11.13 8.26
CA ILE A 156 -3.93 -10.18 7.13
C ILE A 156 -3.68 -10.94 5.83
N ARG A 157 -2.77 -11.92 5.85
CA ARG A 157 -2.45 -12.77 4.69
C ARG A 157 -3.66 -13.59 4.22
N ASN A 158 -4.45 -14.11 5.16
CA ASN A 158 -5.60 -14.97 4.88
C ASN A 158 -6.94 -14.22 4.93
N SER A 159 -6.94 -12.89 5.02
CA SER A 159 -8.16 -12.09 5.18
C SER A 159 -9.05 -12.20 3.92
N ARG A 160 -10.37 -12.22 4.13
CA ARG A 160 -11.43 -12.74 3.23
C ARG A 160 -11.57 -12.04 1.86
N TYR A 161 -10.70 -11.11 1.51
CA TYR A 161 -10.63 -10.53 0.17
C TYR A 161 -9.80 -11.35 -0.81
N LEU A 162 -9.36 -12.56 -0.45
CA LEU A 162 -8.68 -13.46 -1.38
C LEU A 162 -9.16 -14.89 -1.17
N ARG A 163 -9.68 -15.51 -2.24
CA ARG A 163 -9.43 -16.94 -2.42
C ARG A 163 -7.90 -17.08 -2.56
N PRO A 164 -7.24 -17.94 -1.77
CA PRO A 164 -5.85 -18.27 -2.03
C PRO A 164 -5.77 -18.89 -3.42
N ILE A 165 -5.03 -18.28 -4.35
CA ILE A 165 -4.57 -18.97 -5.56
C ILE A 165 -3.45 -19.92 -5.11
N PHE A 166 -3.84 -20.97 -4.39
CA PHE A 166 -3.04 -22.15 -4.10
C PHE A 166 -3.91 -23.37 -4.42
N GLU A 167 -4.41 -23.44 -5.66
CA GLU A 167 -5.04 -24.67 -6.18
C GLU A 167 -4.24 -25.34 -7.30
N ASP A 168 -3.02 -24.90 -7.63
CA ASP A 168 -2.17 -25.58 -8.64
C ASP A 168 -0.72 -25.88 -8.20
N CYS A 169 -0.42 -25.81 -6.89
CA CYS A 169 0.74 -26.54 -6.35
C CYS A 169 0.22 -27.81 -5.69
N GLY A 170 0.41 -28.93 -6.39
CA GLY A 170 -0.24 -30.21 -6.13
C GLY A 170 -0.27 -30.67 -4.67
N ASP A 171 -1.42 -31.25 -4.31
CA ASP A 171 -1.68 -32.22 -3.24
C ASP A 171 -0.70 -32.17 -2.05
N GLY A 172 -0.85 -31.11 -1.26
CA GLY A 172 -0.47 -31.10 0.14
C GLY A 172 -1.64 -30.57 0.94
N VAL A 173 -2.50 -31.48 1.41
CA VAL A 173 -3.52 -31.17 2.43
C VAL A 173 -2.81 -30.53 3.61
N VAL A 174 -2.95 -29.21 3.77
CA VAL A 174 -2.63 -28.56 5.05
C VAL A 174 -3.93 -28.58 5.82
N ASP A 175 -4.09 -29.65 6.60
CA ASP A 175 -5.19 -29.76 7.56
C ASP A 175 -5.26 -28.49 8.38
N SER A 176 -6.49 -28.02 8.58
CA SER A 176 -6.85 -26.92 9.48
C SER A 176 -6.67 -27.31 10.95
N GLU A 177 -5.52 -27.88 11.30
CA GLU A 177 -5.13 -28.06 12.69
C GLU A 177 -4.58 -26.75 13.23
N VAL A 178 -5.10 -26.39 14.40
CA VAL A 178 -4.61 -25.30 15.23
C VAL A 178 -3.15 -25.60 15.55
N VAL A 179 -2.22 -25.05 14.75
CA VAL A 179 -0.79 -25.11 15.04
C VAL A 179 -0.59 -24.31 16.32
N ASP A 180 -0.18 -25.01 17.38
CA ASP A 180 0.25 -24.42 18.64
C ASP A 180 1.21 -23.25 18.35
N GLY A 181 0.89 -22.06 18.86
CA GLY A 181 1.66 -20.84 18.60
C GLY A 181 3.14 -20.98 18.95
N ALA A 182 3.49 -21.91 19.84
CA ALA A 182 4.88 -22.25 20.17
C ALA A 182 5.61 -23.02 19.05
N GLN A 183 4.93 -23.91 18.31
CA GLN A 183 5.52 -24.60 17.15
C GLN A 183 5.62 -23.69 15.92
N PHE A 184 4.70 -22.72 15.79
CA PHE A 184 4.78 -21.70 14.74
C PHE A 184 6.04 -20.85 14.88
N LEU A 185 6.41 -20.44 16.10
CA LEU A 185 7.62 -19.66 16.39
C LEU A 185 8.93 -20.38 16.03
N GLN A 186 8.98 -21.72 16.07
CA GLN A 186 10.16 -22.49 15.64
C GLN A 186 10.28 -22.60 14.10
N THR A 187 9.17 -22.47 13.38
CA THR A 187 9.11 -22.64 11.92
C THR A 187 9.13 -21.29 11.20
N TYR A 188 8.61 -20.24 11.85
CA TYR A 188 8.55 -18.89 11.33
C TYR A 188 9.90 -18.20 11.51
N VAL A 189 10.79 -18.44 10.56
CA VAL A 189 11.98 -17.60 10.42
C VAL A 189 11.51 -16.28 9.79
N PRO A 190 11.71 -15.12 10.43
CA PRO A 190 11.30 -13.80 9.89
C PRO A 190 11.93 -13.46 8.52
N THR A 191 12.87 -14.28 8.05
CA THR A 191 13.52 -14.16 6.75
C THR A 191 12.80 -14.89 5.62
N SER A 192 11.74 -15.65 5.88
CA SER A 192 11.01 -16.33 4.81
C SER A 192 10.13 -15.32 4.04
N LEU A 193 10.51 -15.05 2.79
CA LEU A 193 9.78 -14.16 1.87
C LEU A 193 8.28 -14.51 1.78
N HIS A 194 7.94 -15.79 1.94
CA HIS A 194 6.60 -16.36 1.80
C HIS A 194 5.54 -15.88 2.81
N CYS A 195 5.93 -15.05 3.77
CA CYS A 195 5.01 -14.60 4.83
C CYS A 195 4.51 -13.16 4.66
N ILE A 196 5.03 -12.41 3.69
CA ILE A 196 4.64 -11.01 3.48
C ILE A 196 3.37 -10.97 2.60
N PRO A 197 2.27 -10.37 3.08
CA PRO A 197 1.07 -10.18 2.26
C PRO A 197 1.37 -9.31 1.03
N PHE A 198 1.11 -9.82 -0.17
CA PHE A 198 1.22 -9.07 -1.42
C PHE A 198 -0.14 -9.03 -2.13
N ARG A 199 -0.77 -7.84 -2.15
CA ARG A 199 -2.08 -7.60 -2.76
C ARG A 199 -1.96 -6.92 -4.12
N VAL A 200 -2.67 -7.48 -5.09
CA VAL A 200 -2.86 -6.94 -6.44
C VAL A 200 -4.36 -6.90 -6.72
N VAL A 201 -4.81 -6.05 -7.63
CA VAL A 201 -6.22 -6.05 -8.03
C VAL A 201 -6.49 -7.30 -8.87
N THR A 202 -7.47 -8.11 -8.48
CA THR A 202 -7.81 -9.35 -9.20
C THR A 202 -9.14 -9.29 -9.96
N GLY A 203 -9.99 -8.29 -9.70
CA GLY A 203 -11.27 -8.12 -10.39
C GLY A 203 -11.99 -6.80 -10.11
N GLU A 204 -13.08 -6.53 -10.83
CA GLU A 204 -13.89 -5.31 -10.68
C GLU A 204 -14.56 -5.15 -9.32
N HIS A 205 -15.04 -6.25 -8.73
CA HIS A 205 -15.77 -6.19 -7.47
C HIS A 205 -14.87 -5.76 -6.29
N GLU A 206 -13.60 -6.13 -6.32
CA GLU A 206 -12.60 -5.69 -5.32
C GLU A 206 -12.26 -4.21 -5.50
N ARG A 207 -12.20 -3.74 -6.76
CA ARG A 207 -11.97 -2.32 -7.08
C ARG A 207 -13.06 -1.44 -6.51
N GLU A 208 -14.33 -1.82 -6.66
CA GLU A 208 -15.46 -1.03 -6.19
C GLU A 208 -15.53 -0.98 -4.65
N GLY A 209 -15.33 -2.12 -3.98
CA GLY A 209 -15.27 -2.15 -2.52
C GLY A 209 -14.13 -1.29 -1.98
N HIS A 210 -12.97 -1.34 -2.63
CA HIS A 210 -11.81 -0.55 -2.21
C HIS A 210 -11.95 0.94 -2.53
N ARG A 211 -12.51 1.30 -3.70
CA ARG A 211 -12.84 2.69 -4.05
C ARG A 211 -13.79 3.29 -3.01
N ARG A 212 -14.82 2.55 -2.59
CA ARG A 212 -15.73 3.00 -1.51
C ARG A 212 -15.00 3.24 -0.19
N ALA A 213 -14.10 2.33 0.20
CA ALA A 213 -13.30 2.49 1.41
C ALA A 213 -12.37 3.72 1.34
N ILE A 214 -11.71 3.95 0.19
CA ILE A 214 -10.88 5.14 -0.05
C ILE A 214 -11.74 6.40 0.01
N VAL A 215 -12.86 6.45 -0.70
CA VAL A 215 -13.78 7.61 -0.70
C VAL A 215 -14.27 7.89 0.71
N GLN A 216 -14.67 6.86 1.46
CA GLN A 216 -15.10 7.00 2.86
C GLN A 216 -13.96 7.50 3.76
N SER A 217 -12.73 7.00 3.59
CA SER A 217 -11.58 7.48 4.35
C SER A 217 -11.19 8.91 4.00
N THR A 218 -11.29 9.29 2.73
CA THR A 218 -11.00 10.65 2.24
C THR A 218 -12.07 11.62 2.74
N ALA A 219 -13.33 11.19 2.71
CA ALA A 219 -14.46 11.90 3.26
C ALA A 219 -14.32 12.19 4.76
N LEU A 220 -13.76 11.26 5.54
CA LEU A 220 -13.45 11.48 6.96
C LEU A 220 -12.33 12.50 7.18
N ARG A 221 -11.44 12.71 6.19
CA ARG A 221 -10.32 13.67 6.27
C ARG A 221 -10.72 15.07 5.81
N LEU A 222 -11.80 15.20 5.05
CA LEU A 222 -12.24 16.47 4.50
C LEU A 222 -13.10 17.21 5.53
N PRO A 223 -12.97 18.55 5.67
CA PRO A 223 -13.77 19.32 6.62
C PRO A 223 -15.26 19.08 6.39
N SER A 224 -16.00 18.80 7.48
CA SER A 224 -17.43 18.47 7.45
C SER A 224 -18.32 19.51 6.77
N ASP A 225 -17.82 20.73 6.62
CA ASP A 225 -18.53 21.85 6.03
C ASP A 225 -18.49 21.84 4.49
N ASN A 226 -17.64 21.02 3.86
CA ASN A 226 -17.41 21.01 2.41
C ASN A 226 -17.95 19.78 1.67
N ILE A 227 -18.45 18.74 2.36
CA ILE A 227 -18.87 17.50 1.68
C ILE A 227 -20.16 16.94 2.27
N ASN A 228 -21.20 16.88 1.43
CA ASN A 228 -22.43 16.19 1.75
C ASN A 228 -22.33 14.70 1.37
N LEU A 229 -21.88 13.87 2.31
CA LEU A 229 -21.76 12.41 2.13
C LEU A 229 -23.09 11.66 2.09
N SER A 230 -24.22 12.34 2.32
CA SER A 230 -25.55 11.74 2.13
C SER A 230 -25.98 11.69 0.66
N ASP A 231 -25.25 12.37 -0.22
CA ASP A 231 -25.51 12.36 -1.66
C ASP A 231 -24.83 11.15 -2.33
N SER A 232 -25.49 10.00 -2.25
CA SER A 232 -25.02 8.76 -2.89
C SER A 232 -24.86 8.91 -4.40
N HIS A 233 -25.62 9.80 -5.03
CA HIS A 233 -25.57 10.02 -6.48
C HIS A 233 -24.29 10.76 -6.90
N ALA A 234 -23.83 11.73 -6.11
CA ALA A 234 -22.56 12.42 -6.36
C ALA A 234 -21.35 11.46 -6.22
N ILE A 235 -21.39 10.54 -5.26
CA ILE A 235 -20.36 9.52 -5.05
C ILE A 235 -20.33 8.55 -6.23
N GLU A 236 -21.48 8.05 -6.67
CA GLU A 236 -21.59 7.14 -7.82
C GLU A 236 -21.16 7.82 -9.13
N ALA A 237 -21.50 9.08 -9.34
CA ALA A 237 -21.07 9.86 -10.51
C ALA A 237 -19.55 10.09 -10.53
N PHE A 238 -18.92 10.36 -9.38
CA PHE A 238 -17.47 10.46 -9.27
C PHE A 238 -16.79 9.12 -9.63
N ILE A 239 -17.26 8.02 -9.05
CA ILE A 239 -16.75 6.67 -9.34
C ILE A 239 -16.86 6.34 -10.83
N ALA A 240 -18.00 6.66 -11.46
CA ALA A 240 -18.22 6.43 -12.89
C ALA A 240 -17.28 7.27 -13.77
N SER A 241 -17.05 8.54 -13.41
CA SER A 241 -16.16 9.44 -14.17
C SER A 241 -14.70 8.97 -14.19
N GLN A 242 -14.25 8.32 -13.12
CA GLN A 242 -12.91 7.75 -13.00
C GLN A 242 -12.77 6.37 -13.69
N SER A 243 -13.88 5.75 -14.09
CA SER A 243 -13.87 4.52 -14.90
C SER A 243 -13.87 4.83 -16.40
N ALA A 244 -14.50 5.93 -16.82
CA ALA A 244 -14.61 6.32 -18.23
C ALA A 244 -13.28 6.77 -18.85
N THR A 245 -12.34 7.27 -18.05
CA THR A 245 -11.01 7.71 -18.52
C THR A 245 -10.07 6.57 -18.94
N VAL A 246 -10.49 5.30 -18.83
CA VAL A 246 -9.67 4.13 -19.24
C VAL A 246 -10.04 3.64 -20.65
N GLU A 247 -11.19 4.03 -21.21
CA GLU A 247 -11.64 3.51 -22.52
C GLU A 247 -11.29 4.39 -23.73
N GLU A 248 -10.76 5.61 -23.55
CA GLU A 248 -10.51 6.53 -24.69
C GLU A 248 -9.07 6.51 -25.27
N ASP A 249 -8.10 5.84 -24.65
CA ASP A 249 -6.72 5.77 -25.17
C ASP A 249 -6.45 4.54 -26.07
N GLY A 250 -7.51 3.83 -26.47
CA GLY A 250 -7.44 2.53 -27.14
C GLY A 250 -7.95 2.48 -28.58
N ASP A 251 -7.94 3.57 -29.36
CA ASP A 251 -8.20 3.47 -30.81
C ASP A 251 -7.62 4.65 -31.62
N SER A 252 -6.34 4.58 -31.98
CA SER A 252 -5.82 5.25 -33.18
C SER A 252 -4.51 4.61 -33.67
N ASP A 253 -4.60 3.36 -34.12
CA ASP A 253 -3.64 2.82 -35.08
C ASP A 253 -4.41 2.18 -36.24
N GLY A 254 -4.56 2.93 -37.32
CA GLY A 254 -5.16 2.41 -38.56
C GLY A 254 -5.47 3.45 -39.63
N VAL A 255 -4.57 3.50 -40.63
CA VAL A 255 -4.74 4.04 -42.01
C VAL A 255 -4.61 5.57 -42.09
N GLU A 256 -3.62 6.16 -42.77
CA GLU A 256 -3.06 5.88 -44.12
C GLU A 256 -1.59 6.33 -44.23
#